data_AF-A0A3C1S0E8-F1
#
_entry.id   AF-A0A3C1S0E8-F1
#
_cell.length_a   1.000
_cell.length_b   1.000
_cell.length_c   1.000
_cell.angle_alpha   90.00
_cell.angle_beta   90.00
_cell.angle_gamma   90.00
#
_symmetry.space_group_name_H-M   'P 1'
#
loop_
_entity.id
_entity.type
_entity.pdbx_description
1 polymer ?
#
loop_
_entity_poly.entity_id
_entity_poly.type
_entity_poly.pdbx_seq_one_letter_code
_entity_poly.pdbx_strand_id
1 'polypeptide(L)'
;MSDDFSLDDLLNNSYDAFKDAENNVGQCNVLVIGKTGVGKSTLINAVFRQRLAETGVGRPITQGIRQYTKPNCPIAVYDTPGLELNAEQIKVIQLNVAKLIEDQRLLHPKEHIHVIWYCINHGANRIESVEENWLREMEIIDVPVILVLTQTTSKKPSE
;
A
#
# COMPACT_ATOMS: atom_id res chain seq x y z
N MET A 1 -19.46 -36.61 -33.32
CA MET A 1 -18.97 -35.26 -33.61
C MET A 1 -18.13 -34.88 -32.42
N SER A 2 -16.81 -35.00 -32.56
CA SER A 2 -15.87 -34.53 -31.54
C SER A 2 -15.87 -33.01 -31.61
N ASP A 3 -16.21 -32.36 -30.51
CA ASP A 3 -15.99 -30.93 -30.36
C ASP A 3 -14.48 -30.70 -30.40
N ASP A 4 -13.97 -30.40 -31.59
CA ASP A 4 -12.61 -29.90 -31.78
C ASP A 4 -12.58 -28.50 -31.15
N PHE A 5 -12.28 -28.43 -29.86
CA PHE A 5 -11.80 -27.20 -29.26
C PHE A 5 -10.47 -26.87 -29.93
N SER A 6 -10.50 -26.00 -30.94
CA SER A 6 -9.26 -25.53 -31.53
C SER A 6 -8.45 -24.83 -30.45
N LEU A 7 -7.12 -24.97 -30.51
CA LEU A 7 -6.23 -24.30 -29.57
C LEU A 7 -6.46 -22.78 -29.57
N ASP A 8 -6.82 -22.22 -30.72
CA ASP A 8 -7.13 -20.80 -30.89
C ASP A 8 -8.40 -20.41 -30.12
N ASP A 9 -9.46 -21.23 -30.15
CA ASP A 9 -10.68 -20.98 -29.39
C ASP A 9 -10.44 -21.07 -27.89
N LEU A 10 -9.62 -22.03 -27.43
CA LEU A 10 -9.22 -22.13 -26.02
C LEU A 10 -8.40 -20.92 -25.57
N LEU A 11 -7.47 -20.44 -26.40
CA LEU A 11 -6.65 -19.27 -26.10
C LEU A 11 -7.50 -17.99 -26.04
N ASN A 12 -8.40 -17.79 -26.99
CA ASN A 12 -9.29 -16.61 -27.03
C ASN A 12 -10.25 -16.59 -25.84
N ASN A 13 -10.92 -17.71 -25.55
CA ASN A 13 -11.83 -17.81 -24.40
C ASN A 13 -11.10 -17.59 -23.07
N SER A 14 -9.88 -18.12 -22.93
CA SER A 14 -9.06 -17.89 -21.73
C SER A 14 -8.63 -16.43 -21.61
N TYR A 15 -8.28 -15.78 -22.72
CA TYR A 15 -7.91 -14.37 -22.74
C TYR A 15 -9.08 -13.45 -22.38
N ASP A 16 -10.27 -13.69 -22.94
CA ASP A 16 -11.47 -12.91 -22.65
C ASP A 16 -11.92 -13.11 -21.20
N ALA A 17 -11.93 -14.35 -20.70
CA ALA A 17 -12.23 -14.63 -19.30
C ALA A 17 -11.21 -13.96 -18.34
N PHE A 18 -9.93 -13.93 -18.72
CA PHE A 18 -8.90 -13.23 -17.94
C PHE A 18 -9.13 -11.72 -17.93
N LYS A 19 -9.44 -11.12 -19.09
CA LYS A 19 -9.78 -9.70 -19.21
C LYS A 19 -11.01 -9.32 -18.40
N ASP A 20 -12.07 -10.12 -18.48
CA ASP A 20 -13.29 -9.89 -17.72
C ASP A 20 -13.05 -10.03 -16.22
N ALA A 21 -12.25 -11.01 -15.79
CA ALA A 21 -11.82 -11.12 -14.40
C ALA A 21 -11.02 -9.89 -13.96
N GLU A 22 -10.07 -9.42 -14.78
CA GLU A 22 -9.28 -8.21 -14.49
C GLU A 22 -10.16 -6.96 -14.38
N ASN A 23 -11.14 -6.80 -15.28
CA ASN A 23 -12.11 -5.70 -15.26
C ASN A 23 -13.04 -5.76 -14.04
N ASN A 24 -13.47 -6.96 -13.64
CA ASN A 24 -14.38 -7.16 -12.51
C ASN A 24 -13.69 -7.01 -11.15
N VAL A 25 -12.40 -7.34 -11.05
CA VAL A 25 -11.62 -7.17 -9.80
C VAL A 25 -11.48 -5.69 -9.45
N GLY A 26 -11.44 -4.80 -10.45
CA GLY A 26 -11.29 -3.37 -10.25
C GLY A 26 -9.92 -3.00 -9.67
N GLN A 27 -9.82 -1.81 -9.07
CA GLN A 27 -8.59 -1.31 -8.47
C GLN A 27 -8.69 -1.33 -6.94
N CYS A 28 -7.74 -1.99 -6.29
CA CYS A 28 -7.54 -1.93 -4.85
C CYS A 28 -6.63 -0.76 -4.48
N ASN A 29 -7.18 0.21 -3.74
CA ASN A 29 -6.45 1.37 -3.25
C ASN A 29 -5.87 1.09 -1.86
N VAL A 30 -4.55 1.06 -1.80
CA VAL A 30 -3.77 0.74 -0.60
C VAL A 30 -3.12 2.02 -0.08
N LEU A 31 -3.37 2.40 1.18
CA LEU A 31 -2.67 3.50 1.85
C LEU A 31 -1.48 2.95 2.63
N VAL A 32 -0.26 3.41 2.34
CA VAL A 32 0.98 2.94 2.97
C VAL A 32 1.51 3.99 3.94
N ILE A 33 1.61 3.58 5.21
CA ILE A 33 2.02 4.42 6.33
C ILE A 33 3.21 3.79 7.03
N GLY A 34 4.05 4.61 7.66
CA GLY A 34 5.15 4.15 8.50
C GLY A 34 6.29 5.16 8.59
N LYS A 35 7.19 4.93 9.55
CA LYS A 35 8.34 5.80 9.83
C LYS A 35 9.24 6.08 8.63
N THR A 36 9.97 7.19 8.70
CA THR A 36 11.05 7.47 7.74
C THR A 36 12.07 6.33 7.76
N GLY A 37 12.49 5.88 6.59
CA GLY A 37 13.46 4.79 6.46
C GLY A 37 12.93 3.38 6.72
N VAL A 38 11.63 3.19 6.99
CA VAL A 38 11.04 1.85 7.26
C VAL A 38 11.04 0.94 6.03
N GLY A 39 11.06 1.50 4.81
CA GLY A 39 11.09 0.73 3.56
C GLY A 39 9.85 0.85 2.68
N LYS A 40 8.95 1.82 2.93
CA LYS A 40 7.74 2.06 2.11
C LYS A 40 8.03 2.13 0.61
N SER A 41 8.94 3.01 0.18
CA SER A 41 9.32 3.14 -1.24
C SER A 41 9.85 1.84 -1.84
N THR A 42 10.61 1.05 -1.08
CA THR A 42 11.11 -0.26 -1.52
C THR A 42 9.97 -1.26 -1.70
N LEU A 43 9.03 -1.30 -0.75
CA LEU A 43 7.82 -2.14 -0.84
C LEU A 43 6.97 -1.75 -2.06
N ILE A 44 6.74 -0.46 -2.28
CA ILE A 44 6.00 0.06 -3.44
C ILE A 44 6.65 -0.41 -4.74
N ASN A 45 7.96 -0.25 -4.86
CA ASN A 45 8.70 -0.68 -6.06
C ASN A 45 8.62 -2.21 -6.28
N ALA A 46 8.62 -2.99 -5.19
CA ALA A 46 8.46 -4.44 -5.25
C ALA A 46 7.05 -4.86 -5.72
N VAL A 47 6.00 -4.21 -5.20
CA VAL A 47 4.60 -4.43 -5.62
C VAL A 47 4.41 -4.15 -7.10
N PHE A 48 4.93 -3.02 -7.58
CA PHE A 48 4.80 -2.65 -9.01
C PHE A 48 5.82 -3.34 -9.93
N ARG A 49 6.78 -4.08 -9.36
CA ARG A 49 7.93 -4.67 -10.06
C ARG A 49 8.64 -3.66 -10.97
N GLN A 50 8.70 -2.42 -10.52
CA GLN A 50 9.22 -1.26 -11.25
C GLN A 50 9.61 -0.18 -10.25
N ARG A 51 10.63 0.61 -10.58
CA ARG A 51 11.05 1.76 -9.77
C ARG A 51 10.14 2.96 -10.04
N LEU A 52 9.03 3.05 -9.31
CA LEU A 52 8.08 4.17 -9.36
C LEU A 52 8.29 5.17 -8.22
N ALA A 53 8.61 4.66 -7.03
CA ALA A 53 8.92 5.46 -5.86
C ALA A 53 10.42 5.69 -5.74
N GLU A 54 10.82 6.93 -5.50
CA GLU A 54 12.21 7.28 -5.19
C GLU A 54 12.62 6.70 -3.83
N THR A 55 13.86 6.19 -3.77
CA THR A 55 14.45 5.57 -2.59
C THR A 55 15.74 6.30 -2.21
N GLY A 56 15.90 6.64 -0.93
CA GLY A 56 17.10 7.28 -0.39
C GLY A 56 17.15 7.16 1.15
N VAL A 57 18.34 7.25 1.74
CA VAL A 57 18.55 7.13 3.19
C VAL A 57 18.54 8.52 3.82
N GLY A 58 17.72 8.72 4.87
CA GLY A 58 17.89 9.84 5.82
C GLY A 58 17.20 11.17 5.53
N ARG A 59 16.43 11.35 4.45
CA ARG A 59 15.56 12.53 4.25
C ARG A 59 14.18 12.14 3.73
N PRO A 60 13.08 12.76 4.22
CA PRO A 60 11.75 12.58 3.64
C PRO A 60 11.75 13.06 2.19
N ILE A 61 11.58 12.13 1.25
CA ILE A 61 11.48 12.45 -0.18
C ILE A 61 10.06 12.93 -0.53
N THR A 62 9.05 12.41 0.19
CA THR A 62 7.64 12.68 -0.05
C THR A 62 7.15 13.83 0.86
N GLN A 63 6.71 14.96 0.28
CA GLN A 63 6.22 16.15 1.00
C GLN A 63 4.69 16.15 1.26
N GLY A 64 3.96 15.19 0.70
CA GLY A 64 2.51 15.01 0.83
C GLY A 64 2.11 13.59 0.39
N ILE A 65 0.84 13.21 0.49
CA ILE A 65 0.43 11.86 0.07
C ILE A 65 0.52 11.76 -1.46
N ARG A 66 1.25 10.75 -1.97
CA ARG A 66 1.44 10.53 -3.42
C ARG A 66 0.76 9.24 -3.85
N GLN A 67 0.05 9.28 -4.97
CA GLN A 67 -0.56 8.10 -5.57
C GLN A 67 0.35 7.52 -6.65
N TYR A 68 0.55 6.20 -6.61
CA TYR A 68 1.26 5.40 -7.60
C TYR A 68 0.29 4.42 -8.24
N THR A 69 0.26 4.39 -9.57
CA THR A 69 -0.53 3.45 -10.36
C THR A 69 0.32 2.91 -11.51
N LYS A 70 -0.09 1.78 -12.07
CA LYS A 70 0.54 1.18 -13.26
C LYS A 70 -0.54 0.57 -14.14
N PRO A 71 -0.47 0.72 -15.47
CA PRO A 71 -1.38 0.02 -16.38
C PRO A 71 -1.37 -1.49 -16.13
N ASN A 72 -2.54 -2.12 -16.19
CA ASN A 72 -2.74 -3.56 -15.96
C ASN A 72 -2.24 -4.05 -14.59
N CYS A 73 -2.28 -3.16 -13.58
CA CYS A 73 -2.04 -3.49 -12.18
C CYS A 73 -3.29 -3.13 -11.39
N PRO A 74 -3.96 -4.10 -10.75
CA PRO A 74 -5.21 -3.86 -10.01
C PRO A 74 -4.97 -3.19 -8.64
N ILE A 75 -3.84 -2.50 -8.47
CA ILE A 75 -3.44 -1.85 -7.22
C ILE A 75 -3.04 -0.41 -7.50
N ALA A 76 -3.63 0.53 -6.74
CA ALA A 76 -3.09 1.87 -6.56
C ALA A 76 -2.50 1.97 -5.15
N VAL A 77 -1.35 2.62 -5.03
CA VAL A 77 -0.70 2.82 -3.73
C VAL A 77 -0.60 4.30 -3.40
N TYR A 78 -1.15 4.70 -2.26
CA TYR A 78 -1.05 6.02 -1.69
C TYR A 78 0.09 6.00 -0.66
N ASP A 79 1.24 6.59 -0.96
CA ASP A 79 2.39 6.69 -0.07
C ASP A 79 2.31 7.96 0.77
N THR A 80 2.34 7.82 2.10
CA THR A 80 2.46 8.98 2.99
C THR A 80 3.92 9.40 3.16
N PRO A 81 4.18 10.68 3.51
CA PRO A 81 5.46 11.06 4.09
C PRO A 81 5.87 10.12 5.23
N GLY A 82 7.17 9.91 5.38
CA GLY A 82 7.69 9.19 6.53
C GLY A 82 7.43 9.95 7.82
N LEU A 83 7.07 9.22 8.86
CA LEU A 83 6.91 9.78 10.20
C LEU A 83 8.30 10.06 10.77
N GLU A 84 8.57 11.33 11.06
CA GLU A 84 9.68 11.74 11.91
C GLU A 84 9.19 11.97 13.34
N LEU A 85 10.09 11.96 14.32
CA LEU A 85 9.79 12.13 15.75
C LEU A 85 9.42 13.58 16.11
N ASN A 86 8.73 14.30 15.23
CA ASN A 86 8.14 15.60 15.52
C ASN A 86 6.61 15.43 15.64
N ALA A 87 6.08 15.65 16.85
CA ALA A 87 4.66 15.53 17.15
C ALA A 87 3.76 16.40 16.24
N GLU A 88 4.22 17.59 15.85
CA GLU A 88 3.47 18.47 14.95
C GLU A 88 3.35 17.86 13.55
N GLN A 89 4.45 17.31 13.02
CA GLN A 89 4.46 16.67 11.70
C GLN A 89 3.60 15.40 11.70
N ILE A 90 3.67 14.60 12.76
CA ILE A 90 2.83 13.41 12.91
C ILE A 90 1.35 13.81 12.87
N LYS A 91 0.96 14.84 13.64
CA LYS A 91 -0.42 15.32 13.66
C LYS A 91 -0.90 15.83 12.30
N VAL A 92 -0.05 16.53 11.56
CA VAL A 92 -0.37 16.97 10.19
C VAL A 92 -0.60 15.77 9.26
N ILE A 93 0.25 14.74 9.34
CA ILE A 93 0.10 13.52 8.53
C ILE A 93 -1.19 12.77 8.92
N GLN A 94 -1.49 12.64 10.21
CA GLN A 94 -2.73 12.05 10.73
C GLN A 94 -3.97 12.74 10.14
N LEU A 95 -4.01 14.06 10.20
CA LEU A 95 -5.10 14.86 9.64
C LEU A 95 -5.22 14.69 8.13
N ASN A 96 -4.10 14.67 7.40
CA ASN A 96 -4.10 14.47 5.95
C ASN A 96 -4.59 13.07 5.56
N VAL A 97 -4.21 12.04 6.33
CA VAL A 97 -4.67 10.66 6.14
C VAL A 97 -6.17 10.55 6.39
N ALA A 98 -6.65 11.07 7.52
CA ALA A 98 -8.08 11.05 7.85
C ALA A 98 -8.89 11.79 6.78
N LYS A 99 -8.43 12.98 6.37
CA LYS A 99 -9.06 13.74 5.29
C LYS A 99 -9.10 12.98 3.98
N LEU A 100 -7.99 12.34 3.56
CA LEU A 100 -7.97 11.54 2.34
C LEU A 100 -9.00 10.42 2.38
N ILE A 101 -9.09 9.68 3.49
CA ILE A 101 -10.05 8.59 3.63
C ILE A 101 -11.48 9.12 3.53
N GLU A 102 -11.81 10.20 4.25
CA GLU A 102 -13.14 10.81 4.21
C GLU A 102 -13.49 11.36 2.82
N ASP A 103 -12.58 12.10 2.18
CA ASP A 103 -12.80 12.67 0.85
C ASP A 103 -13.05 11.54 -0.17
N GLN A 104 -12.28 10.45 -0.12
CA GLN A 104 -12.44 9.30 -1.03
C GLN A 104 -13.72 8.51 -0.74
N ARG A 105 -14.18 8.41 0.51
CA ARG A 105 -15.44 7.74 0.87
C ARG A 105 -16.67 8.37 0.20
N LEU A 106 -16.62 9.67 -0.11
CA LEU A 106 -17.69 10.39 -0.79
C LEU A 106 -17.78 10.10 -2.29
N LEU A 107 -16.79 9.41 -2.86
CA LEU A 107 -16.74 9.06 -4.27
C LEU A 107 -17.29 7.65 -4.53
N HIS A 108 -17.22 7.22 -5.80
CA HIS A 108 -17.57 5.86 -6.20
C HIS A 108 -16.72 4.82 -5.41
N PRO A 109 -17.26 3.65 -5.02
CA PRO A 109 -16.54 2.65 -4.20
C PRO A 109 -15.12 2.32 -4.69
N LYS A 110 -14.91 2.30 -6.01
CA LYS A 110 -13.59 2.10 -6.64
C LYS A 110 -12.52 3.12 -6.23
N GLU A 111 -12.89 4.30 -5.76
CA GLU A 111 -11.99 5.38 -5.34
C GLU A 111 -11.68 5.32 -3.83
N HIS A 112 -12.44 4.53 -3.06
CA HIS A 112 -12.29 4.43 -1.61
C HIS A 112 -10.90 3.91 -1.25
N ILE A 113 -10.38 4.29 -0.08
CA ILE A 113 -9.21 3.59 0.48
C ILE A 113 -9.71 2.24 1.02
N HIS A 114 -9.18 1.15 0.47
CA HIS A 114 -9.69 -0.19 0.75
C HIS A 114 -8.93 -0.88 1.89
N VAL A 115 -7.65 -0.56 2.06
CA VAL A 115 -6.79 -1.15 3.07
C VAL A 115 -5.63 -0.22 3.41
N ILE A 116 -5.22 -0.25 4.67
CA ILE A 116 -4.02 0.43 5.15
C ILE A 116 -2.92 -0.60 5.37
N TRP A 117 -1.74 -0.34 4.82
CA TRP A 117 -0.51 -1.05 5.15
C TRP A 117 0.33 -0.20 6.09
N TYR A 118 0.39 -0.60 7.36
CA TYR A 118 1.25 0.03 8.33
C TYR A 118 2.59 -0.70 8.37
N CYS A 119 3.61 -0.09 7.76
CA CYS A 119 4.95 -0.63 7.67
C CYS A 119 5.69 -0.48 8.99
N ILE A 120 6.23 -1.58 9.50
CA ILE A 120 7.06 -1.65 10.72
C ILE A 120 8.39 -2.27 10.36
N ASN A 121 9.49 -1.62 10.76
CA ASN A 121 10.82 -2.19 10.58
C ASN A 121 11.00 -3.35 11.56
N HIS A 122 11.16 -4.57 11.06
CA HIS A 122 11.42 -5.75 11.88
C HIS A 122 12.61 -5.55 12.83
N GLY A 123 13.69 -4.93 12.36
CA GLY A 123 14.92 -4.71 13.13
C GLY A 123 14.83 -3.62 14.20
N ALA A 124 13.72 -2.85 14.27
CA ALA A 124 13.57 -1.81 15.30
C ALA A 124 13.33 -2.38 16.71
N ASN A 125 13.00 -3.68 16.83
CA ASN A 125 12.75 -4.42 18.09
C ASN A 125 11.67 -3.84 19.02
N ARG A 126 11.10 -2.68 18.72
CA ARG A 126 10.09 -1.98 19.52
C ARG A 126 9.20 -1.13 18.63
N ILE A 127 7.91 -1.08 18.99
CA ILE A 127 6.93 -0.11 18.49
C ILE A 127 6.87 1.03 19.52
N GLU A 128 6.88 2.28 19.06
CA GLU A 128 6.75 3.44 19.95
C GLU A 128 5.29 3.72 20.29
N SER A 129 5.02 4.28 21.48
CA SER A 129 3.66 4.57 21.93
C SER A 129 2.88 5.50 21.01
N VAL A 130 3.58 6.37 20.27
CA VAL A 130 2.95 7.24 19.25
C VAL A 130 2.41 6.42 18.07
N GLU A 131 3.13 5.38 17.65
CA GLU A 131 2.67 4.46 16.61
C GLU A 131 1.50 3.62 17.11
N GLU A 132 1.57 3.12 18.35
CA GLU A 132 0.48 2.37 18.98
C GLU A 132 -0.80 3.19 19.07
N ASN A 133 -0.71 4.45 19.50
CA ASN A 133 -1.85 5.35 19.58
C ASN A 133 -2.47 5.59 18.20
N TRP A 134 -1.64 5.81 17.19
CA TRP A 134 -2.15 6.04 15.85
C TRP A 134 -2.79 4.78 15.22
N LEU A 135 -2.24 3.59 15.48
CA LEU A 135 -2.87 2.33 15.08
C LEU A 135 -4.28 2.18 15.68
N ARG A 136 -4.46 2.56 16.96
CA ARG A 136 -5.78 2.58 17.62
C ARG A 136 -6.73 3.59 16.98
N GLU A 137 -6.24 4.75 16.58
CA GLU A 137 -7.06 5.74 15.86
C GLU A 137 -7.49 5.22 14.48
N MET A 138 -6.62 4.51 13.76
CA MET A 138 -6.97 3.91 12.47
C MET A 138 -8.01 2.80 12.58
N GLU A 139 -7.99 2.04 13.68
CA GLU A 139 -9.01 1.02 13.97
C GLU A 139 -10.42 1.64 14.04
N ILE A 140 -10.54 2.90 14.44
CA ILE A 140 -11.81 3.64 14.51
C ILE A 140 -12.28 4.10 13.11
N ILE A 141 -11.36 4.24 12.14
CA ILE A 141 -11.63 4.82 10.82
C ILE A 141 -12.30 3.81 9.85
N ASP A 142 -12.67 2.60 10.31
CA ASP A 142 -13.37 1.55 9.54
C ASP A 142 -12.70 1.26 8.17
N VAL A 143 -11.37 1.24 8.16
CA VAL A 143 -10.55 0.74 7.05
C VAL A 143 -9.64 -0.35 7.62
N PRO A 144 -9.60 -1.56 7.04
CA PRO A 144 -8.77 -2.63 7.57
C PRO A 144 -7.29 -2.24 7.55
N VAL A 145 -6.61 -2.44 8.68
CA VAL A 145 -5.17 -2.20 8.83
C VAL A 145 -4.43 -3.53 8.82
N ILE A 146 -3.47 -3.67 7.90
CA ILE A 146 -2.53 -4.78 7.82
C ILE A 146 -1.16 -4.28 8.29
N LEU A 147 -0.60 -4.94 9.31
CA LEU A 147 0.78 -4.70 9.72
C LEU A 147 1.73 -5.37 8.74
N VAL A 148 2.61 -4.59 8.12
CA VAL A 148 3.60 -5.07 7.16
C VAL A 148 4.99 -5.00 7.79
N LEU A 149 5.56 -6.15 8.10
CA LEU A 149 6.94 -6.24 8.60
C LEU A 149 7.91 -6.08 7.43
N THR A 150 8.67 -4.99 7.44
CA THR A 150 9.68 -4.67 6.43
C THR A 150 11.09 -4.95 6.96
N GLN A 151 12.08 -5.01 6.05
CA GLN A 151 13.49 -5.25 6.40
C GLN A 151 13.73 -6.57 7.16
N THR A 152 12.99 -7.61 6.81
CA THR A 152 13.06 -8.95 7.43
C THR A 152 14.27 -9.79 6.99
N THR A 153 15.26 -9.18 6.33
CA THR A 153 16.43 -9.88 5.77
C THR A 153 17.57 -10.05 6.77
N SER A 154 17.44 -9.57 8.01
CA SER A 154 18.43 -9.79 9.06
C SER A 154 18.52 -11.27 9.43
N LYS A 155 19.73 -11.84 9.40
CA LYS A 155 20.01 -13.16 10.01
C LYS A 155 19.57 -13.14 11.48
N LYS A 156 19.05 -14.27 11.99
CA LYS A 156 18.76 -14.46 13.43
C LYS A 156 19.89 -13.84 14.27
N PRO A 157 19.58 -13.08 15.35
CA PRO A 157 20.59 -12.81 16.37
C PRO A 157 21.14 -14.15 16.80
N SER A 158 22.47 -14.32 16.75
CA SER A 158 23.15 -15.50 17.25
C SER A 158 22.69 -15.78 18.68
N GLU A 159 22.12 -16.96 18.91
CA GLU A 159 21.85 -17.53 20.24
C GLU A 159 23.15 -17.67 21.06
#